data_AF-M7CTE9-F1
#
_entry.id   AF-M7CTE9-F1
#
_cell.length_a   1.000
_cell.length_b   1.000
_cell.length_c   1.000
_cell.angle_alpha   90.00
_cell.angle_beta   90.00
_cell.angle_gamma   90.00
#
_symmetry.space_group_name_H-M   'P 1'
#
loop_
_entity.id
_entity.type
_entity.pdbx_description
1 polymer ?
#
loop_
_entity_poly.entity_id
_entity_poly.type
_entity_poly.pdbx_seq_one_letter_code
_entity_poly.pdbx_strand_id
1 'polypeptide(L)'
;MMASLLTVQTILDRFLPEEPLDGHRLKVCARLTGCRTARMGGMEVQCDHCKARSVCYYGCRDRHCPQCQGRASQRWSNRQRALSRRFRGRMVSLLRVSANAGELYRVTNSGEVDGLLDGLMQQEWVVYTRHCLNQADTVVDYLARYTHRIAISNGRLLSMEGDRISFRYKDYRDHGRLKTQWLEGQEFVRRFLMHILPKGFMRIRHFGYLSNRTRRQKLAVIRQCLLQPPQPESNRVNQEPPRCWPCLRCNDGLVHMVRQIPRFRIVAVPTG
;
A
#
# COMPACT_ATOMS: atom_id res chain seq x y z
N MET A 1 4.29 0.13 22.86
CA MET A 1 3.09 0.99 22.78
C MET A 1 2.80 1.28 21.32
N MET A 2 1.76 0.67 20.74
CA MET A 2 1.37 0.98 19.36
C MET A 2 0.74 2.37 19.37
N ALA A 3 1.50 3.38 18.94
CA ALA A 3 0.92 4.67 18.60
C ALA A 3 -0.28 4.38 17.69
N SER A 4 -1.49 4.72 18.14
CA SER A 4 -2.68 4.68 17.29
C SER A 4 -2.41 5.70 16.19
N LEU A 5 -1.84 5.22 15.08
CA LEU A 5 -1.53 6.05 13.93
C LEU A 5 -2.86 6.61 13.44
N LEU A 6 -3.03 7.94 13.53
CA LEU A 6 -4.18 8.64 12.99
C LEU A 6 -4.43 8.17 11.55
N THR A 7 -5.64 7.71 11.26
CA THR A 7 -6.01 7.21 9.94
C THR A 7 -7.22 7.94 9.38
N VAL A 8 -7.43 7.87 8.07
CA VAL A 8 -8.69 8.34 7.47
C VAL A 8 -9.89 7.56 8.04
N GLN A 9 -9.72 6.29 8.44
CA GLN A 9 -10.80 5.53 9.09
C GLN A 9 -11.22 6.18 10.41
N THR A 10 -10.28 6.45 11.31
CA THR A 10 -10.58 7.08 12.61
C THR A 10 -11.13 8.50 12.46
N ILE A 11 -10.72 9.22 11.42
CA ILE A 11 -11.25 10.56 11.10
C ILE A 11 -12.70 10.45 10.60
N LEU A 12 -12.99 9.51 9.70
CA LEU A 12 -14.35 9.27 9.22
C LEU A 12 -15.27 8.78 10.32
N ASP A 13 -14.79 7.94 11.24
CA ASP A 13 -15.59 7.46 12.38
C ASP A 13 -16.03 8.61 13.30
N ARG A 14 -15.26 9.70 13.36
CA ARG A 14 -15.53 10.86 14.24
C ARG A 14 -16.26 12.01 13.57
N PHE A 15 -15.94 12.31 12.30
CA PHE A 15 -16.38 13.54 11.63
C PHE A 15 -17.22 13.28 10.37
N LEU A 16 -17.83 12.10 10.25
CA LEU A 16 -18.79 11.87 9.16
C LEU A 16 -19.94 12.88 9.30
N PRO A 17 -20.33 13.59 8.23
CA PRO A 17 -21.41 14.56 8.33
C PRO A 17 -22.74 13.88 8.63
N GLU A 18 -23.59 14.58 9.38
CA GLU A 18 -24.98 14.18 9.64
C GLU A 18 -25.87 14.39 8.40
N GLU A 19 -25.49 15.32 7.53
CA GLU A 19 -26.19 15.58 6.26
C GLU A 19 -26.21 14.34 5.35
N PRO A 20 -27.30 14.12 4.58
CA PRO A 20 -27.45 12.96 3.74
C PRO A 20 -26.42 12.93 2.61
N LEU A 21 -25.47 12.00 2.71
CA LEU A 21 -24.58 11.64 1.62
C LEU A 21 -25.31 10.79 0.58
N ASP A 22 -24.91 10.90 -0.68
CA ASP A 22 -25.43 10.00 -1.70
C ASP A 22 -25.08 8.53 -1.39
N GLY A 23 -25.92 7.60 -1.84
CA GLY A 23 -25.78 6.18 -1.51
C GLY A 23 -24.45 5.55 -1.95
N HIS A 24 -23.73 6.13 -2.92
CA HIS A 24 -22.39 5.65 -3.28
C HIS A 24 -21.35 6.08 -2.24
N ARG A 25 -21.33 7.36 -1.86
CA ARG A 25 -20.44 7.87 -0.81
C ARG A 25 -20.66 7.15 0.51
N LEU A 26 -21.92 6.94 0.93
CA LEU A 26 -22.24 6.16 2.13
C LEU A 26 -21.63 4.75 2.12
N LYS A 27 -21.76 4.04 0.98
CA LYS A 27 -21.17 2.70 0.83
C LYS A 27 -19.65 2.72 0.90
N VAL A 28 -19.00 3.75 0.36
CA VAL A 28 -17.55 3.91 0.45
C VAL A 28 -17.13 4.19 1.89
N CYS A 29 -17.78 5.13 2.58
CA CYS A 29 -17.52 5.43 3.99
C CYS A 29 -17.66 4.18 4.85
N ALA A 30 -18.77 3.45 4.74
CA ALA A 30 -19.01 2.21 5.47
C ALA A 30 -17.93 1.12 5.24
N ARG A 31 -17.36 1.07 4.03
CA ARG A 31 -16.23 0.17 3.73
C ARG A 31 -14.93 0.64 4.34
N LEU A 32 -14.67 1.95 4.33
CA LEU A 32 -13.47 2.54 4.90
C LEU A 32 -13.47 2.40 6.43
N THR A 33 -14.59 2.71 7.09
CA THR A 33 -14.78 2.58 8.54
C THR A 33 -14.80 1.12 9.00
N GLY A 34 -15.32 0.21 8.17
CA GLY A 34 -15.24 -1.23 8.44
C GLY A 34 -13.88 -1.87 8.11
N CYS A 35 -12.92 -1.16 7.52
CA CYS A 35 -11.69 -1.78 7.03
C CYS A 35 -10.86 -2.37 8.19
N ARG A 36 -10.38 -3.62 8.02
CA ARG A 36 -9.60 -4.33 9.04
C ARG A 36 -10.28 -4.45 10.40
N THR A 37 -11.61 -4.53 10.43
CA THR A 37 -12.38 -4.90 11.61
C THR A 37 -13.13 -6.22 11.38
N ALA A 38 -13.76 -6.75 12.42
CA ALA A 38 -14.58 -7.95 12.35
C ALA A 38 -15.67 -7.88 11.25
N ARG A 39 -16.13 -6.68 10.90
CA ARG A 39 -17.09 -6.45 9.80
C ARG A 39 -16.61 -7.00 8.46
N MET A 40 -15.30 -6.99 8.22
CA MET A 40 -14.72 -7.49 6.97
C MET A 40 -14.47 -8.99 6.97
N GLY A 41 -14.81 -9.69 8.06
CA GLY A 41 -14.34 -11.04 8.32
C GLY A 41 -12.82 -11.07 8.52
N GLY A 42 -12.28 -12.26 8.65
CA GLY A 42 -10.85 -12.43 8.91
C GLY A 42 -10.46 -13.88 9.04
N MET A 43 -9.33 -14.07 9.70
CA MET A 43 -8.81 -15.37 10.06
C MET A 43 -8.22 -15.30 11.46
N GLU A 44 -8.50 -16.33 12.24
CA GLU A 44 -7.74 -16.62 13.44
C GLU A 44 -6.54 -17.46 13.05
N VAL A 45 -5.38 -17.07 13.55
CA VAL A 45 -4.10 -17.72 13.24
C VAL A 45 -3.39 -18.11 14.51
N GLN A 46 -2.64 -19.21 14.46
CA GLN A 46 -1.88 -19.75 15.59
C GLN A 46 -0.45 -20.09 15.18
N CYS A 47 0.51 -19.75 16.04
CA CYS A 47 1.90 -20.15 15.90
C CYS A 47 2.07 -21.65 16.24
N ASP A 48 2.81 -22.39 15.41
CA ASP A 48 3.14 -23.80 15.68
C ASP A 48 4.14 -23.98 16.83
N HIS A 49 5.04 -23.02 17.06
CA HIS A 49 6.05 -23.03 18.11
C HIS A 49 5.49 -22.52 19.46
N CYS A 50 5.26 -21.21 19.59
CA CYS A 50 4.85 -20.60 20.87
C CYS A 50 3.35 -20.64 21.16
N LYS A 51 2.56 -21.29 20.29
CA LYS A 51 1.08 -21.44 20.38
C LYS A 51 0.27 -20.15 20.47
N ALA A 52 0.90 -18.99 20.34
CA ALA A 52 0.23 -17.70 20.37
C ALA A 52 -0.83 -17.59 19.27
N ARG A 53 -2.03 -17.12 19.66
CA ARG A 53 -3.15 -16.87 18.75
C ARG A 53 -3.31 -15.38 18.47
N SER A 54 -3.71 -15.04 17.25
CA SER A 54 -4.08 -13.67 16.89
C SER A 54 -5.16 -13.65 15.81
N VAL A 55 -5.88 -12.55 15.72
CA VAL A 55 -6.93 -12.35 14.71
C VAL A 55 -6.43 -11.36 13.65
N CYS A 56 -6.51 -11.78 12.39
CA CYS A 56 -6.17 -10.98 11.23
C CYS A 56 -7.43 -10.66 10.41
N TYR A 57 -7.92 -9.41 10.51
CA TYR A 57 -9.08 -8.98 9.73
C TYR A 57 -8.75 -8.63 8.28
N TYR A 58 -9.69 -8.90 7.37
CA TYR A 58 -9.53 -8.57 5.96
C TYR A 58 -9.66 -7.07 5.69
N GLY A 59 -9.00 -6.61 4.62
CA GLY A 59 -9.20 -5.24 4.11
C GLY A 59 -10.51 -5.11 3.33
N CYS A 60 -11.09 -3.91 3.30
CA CYS A 60 -12.31 -3.65 2.55
C CYS A 60 -12.11 -3.67 1.02
N ARG A 61 -10.86 -3.54 0.55
CA ARG A 61 -10.45 -3.49 -0.87
C ARG A 61 -11.07 -2.34 -1.66
N ASP A 62 -11.65 -1.35 -0.98
CA ASP A 62 -12.13 -0.14 -1.66
C ASP A 62 -10.93 0.67 -2.21
N ARG A 63 -11.12 1.27 -3.38
CA ARG A 63 -10.07 2.03 -4.06
C ARG A 63 -9.70 3.31 -3.32
N HIS A 64 -10.61 3.85 -2.51
CA HIS A 64 -10.38 5.09 -1.76
C HIS A 64 -9.72 4.81 -0.40
N CYS A 65 -9.63 3.55 0.02
CA CYS A 65 -9.15 3.17 1.33
C CYS A 65 -7.62 3.28 1.42
N PRO A 66 -7.06 4.22 2.23
CA PRO A 66 -5.61 4.38 2.34
C PRO A 66 -4.90 3.16 2.93
N GLN A 67 -5.61 2.43 3.78
CA GLN A 67 -5.14 1.20 4.40
C GLN A 67 -4.97 0.04 3.42
N CYS A 68 -5.89 -0.10 2.47
CA CYS A 68 -5.81 -1.13 1.45
C CYS A 68 -4.80 -0.76 0.36
N GLN A 69 -4.86 0.49 -0.13
CA GLN A 69 -3.97 0.97 -1.19
C GLN A 69 -2.53 1.15 -0.74
N GLY A 70 -2.28 1.40 0.55
CA GLY A 70 -0.93 1.55 1.11
C GLY A 70 -0.11 0.26 1.15
N ARG A 71 -0.72 -0.93 0.99
CA ARG A 71 0.00 -2.21 1.09
C ARG A 71 1.06 -2.38 0.01
N ALA A 72 0.79 -1.93 -1.22
CA ALA A 72 1.75 -2.01 -2.31
C ALA A 72 2.98 -1.13 -2.02
N SER A 73 2.75 0.12 -1.58
CA SER A 73 3.81 1.03 -1.17
C SER A 73 4.62 0.49 0.00
N GLN A 74 3.97 -0.14 0.99
CA GLN A 74 4.66 -0.75 2.13
C GLN A 74 5.53 -1.93 1.70
N ARG A 75 5.00 -2.84 0.86
CA ARG A 75 5.79 -3.96 0.31
C ARG A 75 7.00 -3.46 -0.47
N TRP A 76 6.82 -2.43 -1.30
CA TRP A 76 7.92 -1.79 -2.02
C TRP A 76 8.96 -1.22 -1.05
N SER A 77 8.54 -0.45 -0.05
CA SER A 77 9.46 0.14 0.95
C SER A 77 10.22 -0.94 1.72
N ASN A 78 9.55 -2.02 2.14
CA ASN A 78 10.19 -3.15 2.82
C ASN A 78 11.22 -3.83 1.91
N ARG A 79 10.89 -4.04 0.63
CA ARG A 79 11.82 -4.62 -0.36
C ARG A 79 13.05 -3.73 -0.56
N GLN A 80 12.86 -2.42 -0.68
CA GLN A 80 13.98 -1.48 -0.84
C GLN A 80 14.87 -1.46 0.40
N ARG A 81 14.31 -1.44 1.62
CA ARG A 81 15.11 -1.53 2.86
C ARG A 81 15.92 -2.83 2.93
N ALA A 82 15.31 -3.96 2.58
CA ALA A 82 16.01 -5.25 2.56
C ALA A 82 17.16 -5.25 1.53
N LEU A 83 16.91 -4.72 0.32
CA LEU A 83 17.92 -4.56 -0.72
C LEU A 83 19.06 -3.66 -0.25
N SER A 84 18.75 -2.48 0.30
CA SER A 84 19.73 -1.53 0.83
C SER A 84 20.64 -2.16 1.88
N ARG A 85 20.06 -2.86 2.86
CA ARG A 85 20.82 -3.52 3.94
C ARG A 85 21.75 -4.59 3.38
N ARG A 86 21.26 -5.42 2.45
CA ARG A 86 22.05 -6.46 1.81
C ARG A 86 23.18 -5.87 0.95
N PHE A 87 22.89 -4.83 0.18
CA PHE A 87 23.87 -4.16 -0.66
C PHE A 87 24.96 -3.50 0.18
N ARG A 88 24.58 -2.75 1.23
CA ARG A 88 25.52 -2.13 2.18
C ARG A 88 26.48 -3.18 2.75
N GLY A 89 25.94 -4.25 3.33
CA GLY A 89 26.76 -5.31 3.94
C GLY A 89 27.69 -6.00 2.94
N ARG A 90 27.20 -6.28 1.72
CA ARG A 90 28.03 -6.89 0.66
C ARG A 90 29.11 -5.96 0.15
N MET A 91 28.78 -4.70 -0.12
CA MET A 91 29.73 -3.70 -0.61
C MET A 91 30.87 -3.49 0.39
N VAL A 92 30.54 -3.25 1.65
CA VAL A 92 31.56 -3.05 2.70
C VAL A 92 32.40 -4.30 2.91
N SER A 93 31.77 -5.48 2.95
CA SER A 93 32.49 -6.74 3.08
C SER A 93 33.47 -6.97 1.92
N LEU A 94 33.07 -6.68 0.67
CA LEU A 94 33.94 -6.85 -0.49
C LEU A 94 35.10 -5.84 -0.49
N LEU A 95 34.83 -4.58 -0.13
CA LEU A 95 35.90 -3.57 0.00
C LEU A 95 36.93 -3.97 1.06
N ARG A 96 36.49 -4.53 2.19
CA ARG A 96 37.39 -5.02 3.24
C ARG A 96 38.24 -6.20 2.76
N VAL A 97 37.66 -7.12 1.99
CA VAL A 97 38.39 -8.25 1.38
C VAL A 97 39.45 -7.74 0.39
N SER A 98 39.08 -6.83 -0.52
CA SER A 98 40.02 -6.23 -1.49
C SER A 98 41.15 -5.45 -0.81
N ALA A 99 40.86 -4.73 0.28
CA ALA A 99 41.87 -4.04 1.06
C ALA A 99 42.88 -5.01 1.69
N ASN A 100 42.39 -6.07 2.33
CA ASN A 100 43.23 -7.10 2.95
C ASN A 100 44.06 -7.88 1.91
N ALA A 101 43.57 -7.98 0.68
CA ALA A 101 44.29 -8.58 -0.44
C ALA A 101 45.31 -7.64 -1.10
N GLY A 102 45.42 -6.38 -0.65
CA GLY A 102 46.35 -5.40 -1.22
C GLY A 102 45.91 -4.83 -2.58
N GLU A 103 44.66 -5.04 -3.01
CA GLU A 103 44.15 -4.57 -4.29
C GLU A 103 43.92 -3.04 -4.31
N LEU A 104 43.81 -2.41 -3.12
CA LEU A 104 43.62 -0.98 -2.95
C LEU A 104 44.96 -0.23 -2.85
N TYR A 105 45.80 -0.36 -3.88
CA TYR A 105 47.20 0.12 -3.91
C TYR A 105 47.41 1.63 -3.63
N ARG A 106 46.36 2.45 -3.69
CA ARG A 106 46.42 3.89 -3.39
C ARG A 106 46.15 4.24 -1.92
N VAL A 107 45.75 3.28 -1.10
CA VAL A 107 45.45 3.49 0.33
C VAL A 107 46.59 2.90 1.13
N THR A 108 47.43 3.76 1.70
CA THR A 108 48.70 3.36 2.34
C THR A 108 48.66 3.38 3.87
N ASN A 109 47.69 4.06 4.47
CA ASN A 109 47.61 4.18 5.93
C ASN A 109 46.97 2.93 6.54
N SER A 110 47.63 2.36 7.54
CA SER A 110 47.10 1.23 8.31
C SER A 110 45.85 1.63 9.10
N GLY A 111 44.79 0.83 9.02
CA GLY A 111 43.53 1.07 9.75
C GLY A 111 42.59 2.14 9.17
N GLU A 112 43.03 2.95 8.19
CA GLU A 112 42.18 3.96 7.54
C GLU A 112 40.96 3.32 6.88
N VAL A 113 41.17 2.19 6.19
CA VAL A 113 40.10 1.47 5.50
C VAL A 113 39.05 0.97 6.50
N ASP A 114 39.48 0.36 7.61
CA ASP A 114 38.53 -0.19 8.57
C ASP A 114 37.72 0.91 9.26
N GLY A 115 38.37 2.01 9.67
CA GLY A 115 37.66 3.16 10.24
C GLY A 115 36.61 3.75 9.30
N LEU A 116 36.95 3.91 8.01
CA LEU A 116 36.01 4.41 7.01
C LEU A 116 34.85 3.44 6.78
N LEU A 117 35.15 2.15 6.61
CA LEU A 117 34.15 1.11 6.35
C LEU A 117 33.19 0.91 7.52
N ASP A 118 33.69 1.00 8.76
CA ASP A 118 32.86 0.95 9.96
C ASP A 118 31.93 2.18 10.05
N GLY A 119 32.45 3.37 9.76
CA GLY A 119 31.64 4.59 9.64
C GLY A 119 30.55 4.46 8.57
N LEU A 120 30.90 3.89 7.41
CA LEU A 120 29.95 3.64 6.32
C LEU A 120 28.87 2.61 6.69
N MET A 121 29.20 1.58 7.48
CA MET A 121 28.24 0.58 7.93
C MET A 121 27.19 1.13 8.89
N GLN A 122 27.55 2.14 9.68
CA GLN A 122 26.63 2.78 10.62
C GLN A 122 25.57 3.63 9.92
N GLN A 123 25.85 4.10 8.70
CA GLN A 123 24.88 4.88 7.92
C GLN A 123 23.75 4.00 7.35
N GLU A 124 22.52 4.51 7.35
CA GLU A 124 21.40 3.88 6.63
C GLU A 124 21.51 4.18 5.14
N TRP A 125 21.91 3.18 4.35
CA TRP A 125 22.04 3.33 2.91
C TRP A 125 20.67 3.29 2.23
N VAL A 126 20.42 4.19 1.28
CA VAL A 126 19.22 4.17 0.44
C VAL A 126 19.62 3.77 -0.97
N VAL A 127 19.50 2.48 -1.28
CA VAL A 127 19.74 1.96 -2.62
C VAL A 127 18.48 2.12 -3.44
N TYR A 128 18.55 2.98 -4.46
CA TYR A 128 17.47 3.15 -5.42
C TYR A 128 17.86 2.50 -6.74
N THR A 129 17.27 1.34 -7.01
CA THR A 129 17.36 0.67 -8.31
C THR A 129 16.04 0.86 -9.05
N ARG A 130 16.08 1.53 -10.20
CA ARG A 130 14.94 1.66 -11.09
C ARG A 130 15.20 0.79 -12.31
N HIS A 131 14.24 -0.03 -12.71
CA HIS A 131 14.26 -0.59 -14.05
C HIS A 131 14.30 0.58 -15.05
N CYS A 132 15.15 0.48 -16.07
CA CYS A 132 15.05 1.35 -17.22
C CYS A 132 13.62 1.27 -17.75
N LEU A 133 13.01 2.40 -18.10
CA LEU A 133 11.62 2.46 -18.62
C LEU A 133 11.57 2.01 -20.09
N ASN A 134 12.13 0.84 -20.40
CA ASN A 134 12.21 0.29 -21.75
C ASN A 134 11.15 -0.79 -22.03
N GLN A 135 10.32 -1.14 -21.03
CA GLN A 135 9.26 -2.14 -21.16
C GLN A 135 7.88 -1.51 -21.00
N ALA A 136 6.96 -1.81 -21.92
CA ALA A 136 5.60 -1.28 -21.96
C ALA A 136 4.85 -1.49 -20.63
N ASP A 137 4.97 -2.68 -20.03
CA ASP A 137 4.32 -3.03 -18.76
C ASP A 137 4.74 -2.09 -17.62
N THR A 138 6.02 -1.70 -17.58
CA THR A 138 6.54 -0.78 -16.55
C THR A 138 5.94 0.62 -16.69
N VAL A 139 5.74 1.08 -17.93
CA VAL A 139 5.11 2.37 -18.23
C VAL A 139 3.62 2.34 -17.86
N VAL A 140 2.92 1.24 -18.21
CA VAL A 140 1.52 1.05 -17.85
C VAL A 140 1.34 1.02 -16.33
N ASP A 141 2.17 0.28 -15.59
CA ASP A 141 2.16 0.24 -14.12
C ASP A 141 2.46 1.61 -13.49
N TYR A 142 3.34 2.39 -14.11
CA TYR A 142 3.60 3.76 -13.69
C TYR A 142 2.36 4.64 -13.87
N LEU A 143 1.76 4.67 -15.06
CA LEU A 143 0.57 5.47 -15.36
C LEU A 143 -0.65 5.04 -14.54
N ALA A 144 -0.86 3.73 -14.38
CA ALA A 144 -1.95 3.17 -13.59
C ALA A 144 -1.90 3.67 -12.13
N ARG A 145 -0.71 3.86 -11.54
CA ARG A 145 -0.60 4.40 -10.18
C ARG A 145 -1.15 5.82 -10.06
N TYR A 146 -1.03 6.65 -11.09
CA TYR A 146 -1.63 8.00 -11.10
C TYR A 146 -3.14 7.94 -11.18
N THR A 147 -3.67 7.06 -12.03
CA THR A 147 -5.11 6.91 -12.20
C THR A 147 -5.78 6.16 -11.03
N HIS A 148 -4.99 5.44 -10.21
CA HIS A 148 -5.44 4.70 -9.03
C HIS A 148 -5.17 5.37 -7.68
N ARG A 149 -4.52 6.54 -7.66
CA ARG A 149 -4.12 7.22 -6.42
C ARG A 149 -5.32 7.57 -5.52
N ILE A 150 -5.09 7.45 -4.22
CA ILE A 150 -6.00 7.89 -3.15
C ILE A 150 -5.85 9.39 -2.90
N ALA A 151 -6.88 10.02 -2.31
CA ALA A 151 -6.87 11.43 -1.94
C ALA A 151 -5.69 11.78 -1.02
N ILE A 152 -5.54 11.02 0.06
CA ILE A 152 -4.48 11.21 1.06
C ILE A 152 -4.11 9.86 1.68
N SER A 153 -2.83 9.64 1.93
CA SER A 153 -2.32 8.45 2.62
C SER A 153 -2.29 8.65 4.13
N ASN A 154 -2.53 7.59 4.92
CA ASN A 154 -2.46 7.68 6.38
C ASN A 154 -1.10 8.22 6.88
N GLY A 155 0.02 7.88 6.25
CA GLY A 155 1.34 8.39 6.64
C GLY A 155 1.56 9.90 6.42
N ARG A 156 0.57 10.62 5.86
CA ARG A 156 0.58 12.10 5.78
C ARG A 156 -0.19 12.74 6.93
N LEU A 157 -1.02 11.99 7.65
CA LEU A 157 -1.73 12.47 8.83
C LEU A 157 -0.76 12.49 10.00
N LEU A 158 -0.70 13.61 10.73
CA LEU A 158 0.30 13.82 11.77
C LEU A 158 -0.32 13.75 13.17
N SER A 159 -1.28 14.64 13.47
CA SER A 159 -1.98 14.69 14.76
C SER A 159 -3.44 15.09 14.61
N MET A 160 -4.22 14.81 15.65
CA MET A 160 -5.59 15.27 15.82
C MET A 160 -5.71 15.87 17.22
N GLU A 161 -6.02 17.16 17.30
CA GLU A 161 -6.12 17.93 18.54
C GLU A 161 -7.52 18.56 18.59
N GLY A 162 -8.32 18.17 19.58
CA GLY A 162 -9.75 18.50 19.58
C GLY A 162 -10.40 18.02 18.29
N ASP A 163 -11.01 18.95 17.55
CA ASP A 163 -11.66 18.70 16.26
C ASP A 163 -10.78 19.02 15.05
N ARG A 164 -9.51 19.39 15.27
CA ARG A 164 -8.58 19.79 14.21
C ARG A 164 -7.64 18.66 13.85
N ILE A 165 -7.35 18.54 12.56
CA ILE A 165 -6.48 17.52 11.99
C ILE A 165 -5.32 18.20 11.30
N SER A 166 -4.10 17.76 11.63
CA SER A 166 -2.89 18.18 10.94
C SER A 166 -2.41 17.12 9.96
N PHE A 167 -1.97 17.57 8.78
CA PHE A 167 -1.38 16.68 7.79
C PHE A 167 -0.29 17.37 6.97
N ARG A 168 0.66 16.57 6.50
CA ARG A 168 1.76 17.03 5.67
C ARG A 168 1.35 17.08 4.20
N TYR A 169 1.62 18.21 3.56
CA TYR A 169 1.46 18.37 2.12
C TYR A 169 2.72 18.85 1.40
N LYS A 170 2.77 18.58 0.09
CA LYS A 170 3.84 19.07 -0.79
C LYS A 170 3.30 20.33 -1.46
N ASP A 171 3.92 21.46 -1.19
CA ASP A 171 3.53 22.74 -1.76
C ASP A 171 4.26 22.94 -3.09
N TYR A 172 3.56 22.73 -4.20
CA TYR A 172 4.14 22.88 -5.54
C TYR A 172 4.39 24.35 -5.91
N ARG A 173 3.74 25.30 -5.22
CA ARG A 173 3.98 26.74 -5.44
C ARG A 173 5.26 27.21 -4.76
N ASP A 174 5.70 26.49 -3.73
CA ASP A 174 6.93 26.75 -2.98
C ASP A 174 7.96 25.63 -3.20
N HIS A 175 8.36 25.45 -4.47
CA HIS A 175 9.41 24.51 -4.91
C HIS A 175 9.25 23.06 -4.44
N GLY A 176 8.01 22.63 -4.14
CA GLY A 176 7.76 21.29 -3.63
C GLY A 176 8.19 21.08 -2.18
N ARG A 177 8.32 22.14 -1.37
CA ARG A 177 8.59 22.02 0.06
C ARG A 177 7.49 21.25 0.77
N LEU A 178 7.88 20.49 1.79
CA LEU A 178 6.93 19.78 2.64
C LEU A 178 6.46 20.72 3.75
N LYS A 179 5.17 21.00 3.79
CA LYS A 179 4.51 21.87 4.78
C LYS A 179 3.46 21.08 5.56
N THR A 180 3.06 21.62 6.71
CA THR A 180 1.95 21.09 7.52
C THR A 180 0.76 22.02 7.41
N GLN A 181 -0.43 21.45 7.24
CA GLN A 181 -1.70 22.17 7.23
C GLN A 181 -2.59 21.65 8.35
N TRP A 182 -3.28 22.57 9.02
CA TRP A 182 -4.40 22.27 9.92
C TRP A 182 -5.73 22.51 9.22
N LEU A 183 -6.70 21.62 9.45
CA LEU A 183 -8.10 21.75 9.04
C LEU A 183 -9.03 21.25 10.14
N GLU A 184 -10.24 21.79 10.20
CA GLU A 184 -11.34 21.19 10.96
C GLU A 184 -11.66 19.78 10.43
N GLY A 185 -12.04 18.88 11.32
CA GLY A 185 -12.29 17.48 11.02
C GLY A 185 -13.40 17.29 9.99
N GLN A 186 -14.49 18.05 10.13
CA GLN A 186 -15.59 18.06 9.18
C GLN A 186 -15.14 18.57 7.80
N GLU A 187 -14.33 19.63 7.74
CA GLU A 187 -13.80 20.16 6.48
C GLU A 187 -12.83 19.18 5.80
N PHE A 188 -12.01 18.48 6.59
CA PHE A 188 -11.18 17.40 6.09
C PHE A 188 -12.04 16.30 5.44
N VAL A 189 -13.10 15.84 6.13
CA VAL A 189 -14.00 14.81 5.61
C VAL A 189 -14.70 15.30 4.35
N ARG A 190 -15.26 16.51 4.35
CA ARG A 190 -15.89 17.12 3.17
C ARG A 190 -14.95 17.12 1.97
N ARG A 191 -13.70 17.58 2.16
CA ARG A 191 -12.67 17.57 1.10
C ARG A 191 -12.30 16.16 0.66
N PHE A 192 -12.18 15.22 1.59
CA PHE A 192 -11.90 13.83 1.28
C PHE A 192 -13.01 13.22 0.40
N LEU A 193 -14.28 13.49 0.75
CA LEU A 193 -15.45 12.99 0.03
C LEU A 193 -15.58 13.57 -1.39
N MET A 194 -15.02 14.75 -1.68
CA MET A 194 -14.95 15.28 -3.05
C MET A 194 -14.14 14.38 -4.00
N HIS A 195 -13.23 13.56 -3.48
CA HIS A 195 -12.48 12.58 -4.28
C HIS A 195 -13.28 11.30 -4.58
N ILE A 196 -14.45 11.14 -3.95
CA ILE A 196 -15.40 10.07 -4.24
C ILE A 196 -16.47 10.66 -5.17
N LEU A 197 -16.31 10.37 -6.45
CA LEU A 197 -17.22 10.83 -7.49
C LEU A 197 -18.63 10.25 -7.26
N PRO A 198 -19.70 11.05 -7.45
CA PRO A 198 -21.06 10.56 -7.36
C PRO A 198 -21.32 9.39 -8.33
N LYS A 199 -22.36 8.60 -8.05
CA LYS A 199 -22.78 7.51 -8.94
C LYS A 199 -23.00 8.04 -10.36
N GLY A 200 -22.45 7.36 -11.36
CA GLY A 200 -22.54 7.73 -12.78
C GLY A 200 -21.34 8.50 -13.31
N PHE A 201 -20.56 9.15 -12.43
CA PHE A 201 -19.31 9.78 -12.84
C PHE A 201 -18.15 8.79 -12.82
N MET A 202 -17.36 8.78 -13.90
CA MET A 202 -16.21 7.90 -14.05
C MET A 202 -14.90 8.68 -13.97
N ARG A 203 -14.00 8.24 -13.10
CA ARG A 203 -12.65 8.79 -12.98
C ARG A 203 -11.76 8.48 -14.20
N ILE A 204 -11.96 7.30 -14.80
CA ILE A 204 -11.25 6.86 -15.99
C ILE A 204 -12.32 6.52 -17.03
N ARG A 205 -12.26 7.18 -18.19
CA ARG A 205 -13.15 6.92 -19.31
C ARG A 205 -12.36 6.18 -20.39
N HIS A 206 -12.94 5.11 -20.92
CA HIS A 206 -12.36 4.37 -22.03
C HIS A 206 -12.94 4.88 -23.34
N PHE A 207 -12.09 5.07 -24.34
CA PHE A 207 -12.46 5.57 -25.66
C PHE A 207 -12.12 4.56 -26.76
N GLY A 208 -12.62 4.80 -27.98
CA GLY A 208 -12.37 3.96 -29.15
C GLY A 208 -12.80 2.51 -28.96
N TYR A 209 -11.88 1.58 -29.19
CA TYR A 209 -12.11 0.13 -29.05
C TYR A 209 -12.43 -0.33 -27.63
N LEU A 210 -12.06 0.45 -26.61
CA LEU A 210 -12.29 0.12 -25.20
C LEU A 210 -13.53 0.81 -24.61
N SER A 211 -14.27 1.60 -25.40
CA SER A 211 -15.49 2.27 -24.92
C SER A 211 -16.54 1.26 -24.42
N ASN A 212 -17.16 1.53 -23.26
CA ASN A 212 -18.01 0.55 -22.56
C ASN A 212 -19.09 -0.11 -23.44
N ARG A 213 -19.74 0.66 -24.34
CA ARG A 213 -20.79 0.18 -25.23
C ARG A 213 -20.29 -0.85 -26.25
N THR A 214 -19.08 -0.67 -26.79
CA THR A 214 -18.56 -1.49 -27.90
C THR A 214 -17.40 -2.40 -27.50
N ARG A 215 -16.88 -2.25 -26.27
CA ARG A 215 -15.69 -2.94 -25.77
C ARG A 215 -15.73 -4.45 -25.97
N ARG A 216 -16.84 -5.11 -25.62
CA ARG A 216 -16.94 -6.57 -25.73
C ARG A 216 -16.77 -7.04 -27.18
N GLN A 217 -17.52 -6.44 -28.10
CA GLN A 217 -17.49 -6.79 -29.52
C GLN A 217 -16.13 -6.47 -30.14
N LYS A 218 -15.63 -5.24 -29.92
CA LYS A 218 -14.35 -4.79 -30.50
C LYS A 218 -13.15 -5.57 -29.95
N LEU A 219 -13.14 -5.92 -28.67
CA LEU A 219 -12.08 -6.77 -28.10
C LEU A 219 -12.10 -8.19 -28.67
N ALA A 220 -13.27 -8.76 -28.98
CA ALA A 220 -13.35 -10.06 -29.61
C ALA A 220 -12.69 -10.05 -31.00
N VAL A 221 -13.01 -9.03 -31.82
CA VAL A 221 -12.40 -8.83 -33.15
C VAL A 221 -10.88 -8.62 -33.03
N ILE A 222 -10.43 -7.73 -32.14
CA ILE A 222 -8.99 -7.48 -31.94
C ILE A 222 -8.25 -8.76 -31.58
N ARG A 223 -8.81 -9.59 -30.68
CA ARG A 223 -8.20 -10.86 -30.27
C ARG A 223 -8.08 -11.84 -31.44
N GLN A 224 -9.13 -11.94 -32.27
CA GLN A 224 -9.09 -12.75 -33.50
C GLN A 224 -7.98 -12.27 -34.45
N CYS A 225 -7.90 -10.96 -34.72
CA CYS A 225 -6.86 -10.39 -35.58
C CYS A 225 -5.44 -10.62 -35.04
N LEU A 226 -5.27 -10.60 -33.71
CA LEU A 226 -3.98 -10.85 -33.05
C LEU A 226 -3.64 -12.33 -32.91
N LEU A 227 -4.47 -13.24 -33.45
CA LEU A 227 -4.37 -14.70 -33.25
C LEU A 227 -4.30 -15.10 -31.76
N GLN A 228 -4.82 -14.24 -30.88
CA GLN A 228 -4.90 -14.53 -29.46
C GLN A 228 -6.27 -15.15 -29.20
N PRO A 229 -6.36 -16.44 -28.84
CA PRO A 229 -7.63 -17.01 -28.42
C PRO A 229 -8.17 -16.19 -27.24
N PRO A 230 -9.50 -15.99 -27.13
CA PRO A 230 -10.07 -15.38 -25.95
C PRO A 230 -9.59 -16.19 -24.74
N GLN A 231 -8.73 -15.59 -23.92
CA GLN A 231 -8.33 -16.19 -22.66
C GLN A 231 -9.63 -16.52 -21.92
N PRO A 232 -9.90 -17.80 -21.58
CA PRO A 232 -11.00 -18.12 -20.68
C PRO A 232 -10.83 -17.19 -19.47
N GLU A 233 -11.93 -16.62 -18.96
CA GLU A 233 -11.86 -15.81 -17.74
C GLU A 233 -11.09 -16.64 -16.74
N SER A 234 -9.83 -16.24 -16.48
CA SER A 234 -8.96 -17.04 -15.64
C SER A 234 -9.61 -16.97 -14.27
N ASN A 235 -10.35 -18.01 -13.89
CA ASN A 235 -10.35 -18.49 -12.53
C ASN A 235 -8.89 -18.79 -12.28
N ARG A 236 -8.14 -17.75 -11.90
CA ARG A 236 -6.84 -17.91 -11.29
C ARG A 236 -7.17 -18.68 -10.04
N VAL A 237 -7.12 -20.01 -10.13
CA VAL A 237 -6.78 -20.85 -9.01
C VAL A 237 -5.39 -20.33 -8.65
N ASN A 238 -5.37 -19.29 -7.82
CA ASN A 238 -4.16 -18.86 -7.17
C ASN A 238 -3.74 -20.13 -6.43
N GLN A 239 -2.70 -20.82 -6.92
CA GLN A 239 -2.00 -21.78 -6.11
C GLN A 239 -1.64 -21.00 -4.85
N GLU A 240 -2.35 -21.27 -3.76
CA GLU A 240 -2.20 -20.48 -2.56
C GLU A 240 -0.78 -20.77 -2.07
N PRO A 241 0.12 -19.78 -2.08
CA PRO A 241 1.41 -19.98 -1.44
C PRO A 241 1.11 -20.44 -0.02
N PRO A 242 1.89 -21.39 0.53
CA PRO A 242 1.66 -21.89 1.87
C PRO A 242 1.53 -20.68 2.81
N ARG A 243 0.39 -20.61 3.49
CA ARG A 243 -0.03 -19.47 4.32
C ARG A 243 0.69 -19.51 5.67
N CYS A 244 2.00 -19.73 5.63
CA CYS A 244 2.85 -19.76 6.80
C CYS A 244 3.61 -18.44 6.86
N TRP A 245 3.30 -17.64 7.88
CA TRP A 245 3.99 -16.37 8.16
C TRP A 245 4.89 -16.55 9.38
N PRO A 246 6.07 -15.91 9.43
CA PRO A 246 6.90 -15.96 10.63
C PRO A 246 6.16 -15.34 11.83
N CYS A 247 6.29 -15.97 12.99
CA CYS A 247 5.65 -15.52 14.21
C CYS A 247 6.33 -14.26 14.74
N LEU A 248 5.61 -13.14 14.78
CA LEU A 248 6.13 -11.87 15.33
C LEU A 248 6.34 -11.87 16.86
N ARG A 249 5.94 -12.94 17.56
CA ARG A 249 6.12 -13.06 19.02
C ARG A 249 7.41 -13.80 19.39
N CYS A 250 7.69 -14.94 18.75
CA CYS A 250 8.87 -15.76 19.06
C CYS A 250 9.95 -15.69 17.98
N ASN A 251 9.63 -15.23 16.76
CA ASN A 251 10.52 -15.21 15.61
C ASN A 251 11.03 -16.59 15.11
N ASP A 252 10.73 -17.67 15.82
CA ASP A 252 11.16 -19.04 15.50
C ASP A 252 10.08 -19.91 14.83
N GLY A 253 8.80 -19.63 15.11
CA GLY A 253 7.67 -20.44 14.61
C GLY A 253 6.98 -19.87 13.37
N LEU A 254 6.20 -20.72 12.71
CA LEU A 254 5.30 -20.33 11.62
C LEU A 254 3.86 -20.22 12.12
N VAL A 255 3.16 -19.22 11.60
CA VAL A 255 1.78 -18.90 11.93
C VAL A 255 0.89 -19.46 10.84
N HIS A 256 -0.07 -20.30 11.24
CA HIS A 256 -1.00 -20.99 10.36
C HIS A 256 -2.44 -20.58 10.66
N MET A 257 -3.32 -20.61 9.66
CA MET A 257 -4.73 -20.35 9.86
C MET A 257 -5.39 -21.52 10.59
N VAL A 258 -6.06 -21.24 11.70
CA VAL A 258 -6.82 -22.24 12.47
C VAL A 258 -8.32 -22.11 12.27
N ARG A 259 -8.81 -20.91 11.97
CA ARG A 259 -10.25 -20.65 11.78
C ARG A 259 -10.49 -19.48 10.85
N GLN A 260 -11.50 -19.59 10.00
CA GLN A 260 -12.01 -18.47 9.21
C GLN A 260 -13.10 -17.72 9.98
N ILE A 261 -13.02 -16.39 9.98
CA ILE A 261 -14.05 -15.51 10.54
C ILE A 261 -14.93 -15.01 9.38
N PRO A 262 -16.24 -15.33 9.37
CA PRO A 262 -17.12 -14.93 8.29
C PRO A 262 -17.31 -13.41 8.25
N ARG A 263 -17.68 -12.90 7.07
CA ARG A 263 -18.04 -11.49 6.91
C ARG A 263 -19.40 -11.23 7.54
N PHE A 264 -19.46 -10.27 8.47
CA PHE A 264 -20.72 -9.80 9.00
C PHE A 264 -21.41 -8.91 7.95
N ARG A 265 -22.42 -9.45 7.27
CA ARG A 265 -23.37 -8.64 6.51
C ARG A 265 -24.49 -8.28 7.47
N ILE A 266 -24.62 -6.99 7.80
CA ILE A 266 -25.88 -6.49 8.35
C ILE A 266 -26.91 -6.76 7.24
N VAL A 267 -27.88 -7.63 7.54
CA VAL A 267 -29.04 -7.85 6.67
C VAL A 267 -29.67 -6.47 6.48
N ALA A 268 -29.62 -5.94 5.26
CA ALA A 268 -30.31 -4.69 4.98
C ALA A 268 -31.79 -4.94 5.22
N VAL A 269 -32.40 -4.18 6.14
CA VAL A 269 -33.85 -4.07 6.20
C VAL A 269 -34.30 -3.60 4.81
N PRO A 270 -35.24 -4.27 4.14
CA PRO A 270 -35.70 -3.84 2.83
C PRO A 270 -36.26 -2.43 2.98
N THR A 271 -35.60 -1.45 2.38
CA THR A 271 -36.25 -0.17 2.10
C THR A 271 -37.23 -0.46 0.96
N GLY A 272 -38.51 -0.61 1.31
CA GLY A 272 -39.63 -0.58 0.37
C GLY A 272 -39.74 0.77 -0.32
#